data_AF-A0A7J8P8H8-F1
#
_entry.id   AF-A0A7J8P8H8-F1
#
_cell.length_a   1.000
_cell.length_b   1.000
_cell.length_c   1.000
_cell.angle_alpha   90.00
_cell.angle_beta   90.00
_cell.angle_gamma   90.00
#
_symmetry.space_group_name_H-M   'P 1'
#
loop_
_entity.id
_entity.type
_entity.pdbx_description
1 polymer ?
#
loop_
_entity_poly.entity_id
_entity_poly.type
_entity_poly.pdbx_seq_one_letter_code
_entity_poly.pdbx_strand_id
1 'polypeptide(L)'
;SGGPDYGIPLGRRDGLTFATVNATLQNLPPPFANATTILSMLATKNFDPTDVVALSGGHTVGISHCTSFTTRLYPTQDPTMDKTFANNLKVICPTVNSTNTTVMDIRSPNKFDNKYYVDLMNRQGLFTSDQDLYTDSRTRGIVTSFAINETLFFEKFVVSMIKMGQLSVLTGNNGEIRANCSVRNADNKSYLASVVEELPVEEAWSDL
;
A
#
# COMPACT_ATOMS: atom_id res chain seq x y z
N SER A 1 -4.79 7.34 12.66
CA SER A 1 -5.74 6.21 12.68
C SER A 1 -5.50 5.19 13.81
N GLY A 2 -4.62 5.42 14.79
CA GLY A 2 -4.45 4.50 15.94
C GLY A 2 -3.47 3.34 15.74
N GLY A 3 -2.71 3.33 14.64
CA GLY A 3 -1.66 2.34 14.38
C GLY A 3 -0.34 2.64 15.10
N PRO A 4 0.71 1.84 14.86
CA PRO A 4 1.99 1.95 15.55
C PRO A 4 2.77 3.22 15.14
N ASP A 5 3.52 3.76 16.10
CA ASP A 5 4.54 4.78 15.86
C ASP A 5 5.91 4.12 15.60
N TYR A 6 6.68 4.67 14.67
CA TYR A 6 7.98 4.13 14.29
C TYR A 6 8.86 5.15 13.57
N GLY A 7 10.18 5.01 13.77
CA GLY A 7 11.17 5.85 13.10
C GLY A 7 11.23 5.57 11.59
N ILE A 8 11.25 6.63 10.79
CA ILE A 8 11.31 6.56 9.33
C ILE A 8 12.73 6.91 8.85
N PRO A 9 13.42 6.01 8.11
CA PRO A 9 14.65 6.38 7.42
C PRO A 9 14.37 7.51 6.42
N LEU A 10 15.15 8.57 6.46
CA LEU A 10 15.04 9.75 5.58
C LEU A 10 16.16 9.77 4.52
N GLY A 11 16.19 10.80 3.68
CA GLY A 11 17.27 11.02 2.70
C GLY A 11 17.00 10.48 1.29
N ARG A 12 15.77 10.02 1.01
CA ARG A 12 15.33 9.72 -0.36
C ARG A 12 15.26 10.99 -1.19
N ARG A 13 15.50 10.84 -2.49
CA ARG A 13 15.38 11.90 -3.49
C ARG A 13 14.36 11.53 -4.56
N ASP A 14 13.82 12.54 -5.22
CA ASP A 14 12.75 12.40 -6.19
C ASP A 14 13.28 11.90 -7.54
N GLY A 15 12.55 10.96 -8.15
CA GLY A 15 12.87 10.38 -9.45
C GLY A 15 12.76 11.38 -10.60
N LEU A 16 13.53 11.19 -11.67
CA LEU A 16 13.53 12.09 -12.84
C LEU A 16 12.73 11.56 -14.04
N THR A 17 12.20 10.34 -13.92
CA THR A 17 11.53 9.61 -14.99
C THR A 17 10.06 9.41 -14.64
N PHE A 18 9.17 9.66 -15.60
CA PHE A 18 7.75 9.37 -15.46
C PHE A 18 7.50 7.85 -15.48
N ALA A 19 6.57 7.39 -14.63
CA ALA A 19 6.12 6.01 -14.68
C ALA A 19 5.34 5.75 -15.98
N THR A 20 5.60 4.61 -16.62
CA THR A 20 4.85 4.16 -17.80
C THR A 20 3.75 3.19 -17.39
N VAL A 21 2.71 3.04 -18.21
CA VAL A 21 1.64 2.05 -17.98
C VAL A 21 2.22 0.64 -17.82
N ASN A 22 3.20 0.27 -18.65
CA ASN A 22 3.85 -1.04 -18.56
C ASN A 22 4.59 -1.23 -17.22
N ALA A 23 5.32 -0.21 -16.77
CA ALA A 23 6.00 -0.26 -15.47
C ALA A 23 4.99 -0.41 -14.32
N THR A 24 3.84 0.27 -14.38
CA THR A 24 2.77 0.14 -13.39
C THR A 24 2.18 -1.27 -13.37
N LEU A 25 1.77 -1.80 -14.53
CA LEU A 25 1.16 -3.14 -14.63
C LEU A 25 2.11 -4.26 -14.22
N GLN A 26 3.41 -4.12 -14.49
CA GLN A 26 4.42 -5.10 -14.12
C GLN A 26 4.69 -5.13 -12.60
N ASN A 27 4.50 -4.01 -11.90
CA ASN A 27 4.98 -3.86 -10.52
C ASN A 27 3.86 -3.75 -9.47
N LEU A 28 2.61 -3.54 -9.86
CA LEU A 28 1.47 -3.48 -8.94
C LEU A 28 0.62 -4.75 -9.02
N PRO A 29 0.55 -5.56 -7.94
CA PRO A 29 -0.37 -6.68 -7.88
C PRO A 29 -1.82 -6.21 -7.98
N PRO A 30 -2.64 -6.78 -8.88
CA PRO A 30 -4.06 -6.43 -8.96
C PRO A 30 -4.87 -7.08 -7.83
N PRO A 31 -6.06 -6.54 -7.47
CA PRO A 31 -6.89 -7.06 -6.37
C PRO A 31 -7.47 -8.46 -6.66
N PHE A 32 -7.49 -8.88 -7.93
CA PHE A 32 -7.94 -10.21 -8.34
C PHE A 32 -6.80 -11.26 -8.37
N ALA A 33 -5.57 -10.88 -8.01
CA ALA A 33 -4.46 -11.82 -7.92
C ALA A 33 -4.63 -12.81 -6.76
N ASN A 34 -4.17 -14.04 -6.94
CA ASN A 34 -4.06 -15.03 -5.87
C ASN A 34 -2.74 -14.86 -5.10
N ALA A 35 -2.63 -15.52 -3.94
CA ALA A 35 -1.46 -15.44 -3.07
C ALA A 35 -0.17 -15.89 -3.78
N THR A 36 -0.23 -16.91 -4.65
CA THR A 36 0.92 -17.36 -5.44
C THR A 36 1.48 -16.24 -6.33
N THR A 37 0.60 -15.53 -7.03
CA THR A 37 0.98 -14.40 -7.89
C THR A 37 1.57 -13.26 -7.08
N ILE A 38 0.90 -12.87 -5.98
CA ILE A 38 1.36 -11.77 -5.12
C ILE A 38 2.73 -12.08 -4.51
N LEU A 39 2.90 -13.27 -3.94
CA LEU A 39 4.17 -13.72 -3.36
C LEU A 39 5.28 -13.74 -4.41
N SER A 40 5.01 -14.23 -5.61
CA SER A 40 6.01 -14.28 -6.69
C SER A 40 6.41 -12.87 -7.15
N MET A 41 5.44 -11.97 -7.32
CA MET A 41 5.71 -10.58 -7.71
C MET A 41 6.54 -9.85 -6.65
N LEU A 42 6.18 -9.97 -5.37
CA LEU A 42 6.85 -9.26 -4.29
C LEU A 42 8.18 -9.89 -3.87
N ALA A 43 8.39 -11.19 -4.12
CA ALA A 43 9.69 -11.84 -3.96
C ALA A 43 10.77 -11.21 -4.86
N THR A 44 10.42 -10.70 -6.05
CA THR A 44 11.35 -9.96 -6.92
C THR A 44 11.85 -8.65 -6.30
N LYS A 45 11.18 -8.18 -5.26
CA LYS A 45 11.52 -6.99 -4.47
C LYS A 45 12.05 -7.37 -3.09
N ASN A 46 12.49 -8.62 -2.93
CA ASN A 46 13.01 -9.21 -1.70
C ASN A 46 12.03 -9.25 -0.53
N PHE A 47 10.72 -9.20 -0.78
CA PHE A 47 9.73 -9.43 0.26
C PHE A 47 9.45 -10.90 0.47
N ASP A 48 9.34 -11.30 1.74
CA ASP A 48 8.94 -12.64 2.13
C ASP A 48 7.41 -12.71 2.39
N PRO A 49 6.84 -13.91 2.63
CA PRO A 49 5.41 -14.02 2.92
C PRO A 49 4.93 -13.22 4.15
N THR A 50 5.78 -13.00 5.14
CA THR A 50 5.44 -12.18 6.31
C THR A 50 5.30 -10.73 5.91
N ASP A 51 6.20 -10.22 5.07
CA ASP A 51 6.11 -8.87 4.55
C ASP A 51 4.83 -8.64 3.75
N VAL A 52 4.48 -9.60 2.88
CA VAL A 52 3.26 -9.53 2.07
C VAL A 52 2.03 -9.45 2.97
N VAL A 53 1.89 -10.38 3.93
CA VAL A 53 0.73 -10.42 4.82
C VAL A 53 0.67 -9.19 5.73
N ALA A 54 1.81 -8.70 6.21
CA ALA A 54 1.88 -7.49 7.03
C ALA A 54 1.43 -6.26 6.23
N LEU A 55 2.01 -6.02 5.06
CA LEU A 55 1.69 -4.87 4.22
C LEU A 55 0.24 -4.88 3.71
N SER A 56 -0.32 -6.07 3.43
CA SER A 56 -1.76 -6.21 3.11
C SER A 56 -2.67 -5.76 4.26
N GLY A 57 -2.18 -5.76 5.50
CA GLY A 57 -2.86 -5.16 6.65
C GLY A 57 -3.15 -3.67 6.51
N GLY A 58 -2.50 -2.97 5.56
CA GLY A 58 -2.87 -1.60 5.19
C GLY A 58 -4.33 -1.44 4.76
N HIS A 59 -4.98 -2.51 4.30
CA HIS A 59 -6.41 -2.53 3.97
C HIS A 59 -7.35 -2.47 5.19
N THR A 60 -6.83 -2.43 6.43
CA THR A 60 -7.65 -2.15 7.63
C THR A 60 -8.30 -0.77 7.62
N VAL A 61 -7.80 0.16 6.77
CA VAL A 61 -8.41 1.47 6.57
C VAL A 61 -8.65 1.76 5.09
N GLY A 62 -9.67 2.57 4.82
CA GLY A 62 -9.93 3.12 3.49
C GLY A 62 -11.05 2.44 2.73
N ILE A 63 -11.17 2.79 1.46
CA ILE A 63 -12.28 2.41 0.59
C ILE A 63 -11.78 1.74 -0.69
N SER A 64 -12.69 0.99 -1.33
CA SER A 64 -12.47 0.45 -2.65
C SER A 64 -13.71 0.60 -3.53
N HIS A 65 -13.48 0.65 -4.82
CA HIS A 65 -14.51 0.71 -5.84
C HIS A 65 -14.99 -0.69 -6.21
N CYS A 66 -16.29 -0.83 -6.53
CA CYS A 66 -16.91 -2.09 -6.92
C CYS A 66 -16.12 -2.85 -8.00
N THR A 67 -15.55 -2.14 -9.00
CA THR A 67 -14.77 -2.74 -10.10
C THR A 67 -13.56 -3.57 -9.64
N SER A 68 -13.07 -3.36 -8.41
CA SER A 68 -11.95 -4.12 -7.86
C SER A 68 -12.35 -5.51 -7.35
N PHE A 69 -13.65 -5.78 -7.15
CA PHE A 69 -14.13 -7.03 -6.54
C PHE A 69 -15.46 -7.58 -7.11
N THR A 70 -16.14 -6.91 -8.04
CA THR A 70 -17.40 -7.41 -8.63
C THR A 70 -17.27 -8.77 -9.31
N THR A 71 -16.07 -9.15 -9.77
CA THR A 71 -15.74 -10.48 -10.30
C THR A 71 -15.92 -11.59 -9.26
N ARG A 72 -15.93 -11.26 -7.95
CA ARG A 72 -16.23 -12.20 -6.86
C ARG A 72 -17.73 -12.31 -6.57
N LEU A 73 -18.56 -11.43 -7.14
CA LEU A 73 -20.01 -11.40 -6.89
C LEU A 73 -20.82 -11.95 -8.07
N TYR A 74 -20.31 -11.79 -9.31
CA TYR A 74 -21.03 -12.06 -10.55
C TYR A 74 -20.16 -12.74 -11.62
N PRO A 75 -20.76 -13.53 -12.54
CA PRO A 75 -22.15 -13.99 -12.51
C PRO A 75 -22.39 -15.01 -11.38
N THR A 76 -21.31 -15.65 -10.92
CA THR A 76 -21.31 -16.61 -9.83
C THR A 76 -20.54 -16.02 -8.67
N GLN A 77 -21.08 -16.13 -7.47
CA GLN A 77 -20.40 -15.70 -6.26
C GLN A 77 -19.20 -16.60 -5.96
N ASP A 78 -18.07 -15.99 -5.60
CA ASP A 78 -16.88 -16.67 -5.11
C ASP A 78 -17.22 -17.52 -3.87
N PRO A 79 -16.97 -18.85 -3.90
CA PRO A 79 -17.28 -19.75 -2.78
C PRO A 79 -16.44 -19.50 -1.52
N THR A 80 -15.33 -18.77 -1.63
CA THR A 80 -14.47 -18.39 -0.51
C THR A 80 -14.99 -17.17 0.26
N MET A 81 -15.98 -16.45 -0.27
CA MET A 81 -16.61 -15.29 0.37
C MET A 81 -17.82 -15.70 1.23
N ASP A 82 -17.94 -15.12 2.42
CA ASP A 82 -19.12 -15.29 3.27
C ASP A 82 -20.40 -14.86 2.54
N LYS A 83 -21.47 -15.64 2.70
CA LYS A 83 -22.72 -15.43 1.97
C LYS A 83 -23.43 -14.15 2.38
N THR A 84 -23.43 -13.83 3.67
CA THR A 84 -24.07 -12.60 4.18
C THR A 84 -23.29 -11.37 3.72
N PHE A 85 -21.97 -11.43 3.80
CA PHE A 85 -21.10 -10.37 3.29
C PHE A 85 -21.28 -10.14 1.79
N ALA A 86 -21.31 -11.21 0.99
CA ALA A 86 -21.56 -11.10 -0.44
C ALA A 86 -22.93 -10.48 -0.75
N ASN A 87 -23.98 -10.83 0.00
CA ASN A 87 -25.30 -10.23 -0.17
C ASN A 87 -25.30 -8.72 0.16
N ASN A 88 -24.60 -8.31 1.23
CA ASN A 88 -24.44 -6.90 1.57
C ASN A 88 -23.67 -6.14 0.46
N LEU A 89 -22.60 -6.74 -0.07
CA LEU A 89 -21.86 -6.17 -1.19
C LEU A 89 -22.70 -6.07 -2.47
N LYS A 90 -23.62 -7.00 -2.74
CA LYS A 90 -24.55 -6.92 -3.88
C LYS A 90 -25.58 -5.80 -3.74
N VAL A 91 -25.91 -5.36 -2.52
CA VAL A 91 -26.73 -4.15 -2.33
C VAL A 91 -25.96 -2.91 -2.75
N ILE A 92 -24.65 -2.85 -2.45
CA ILE A 92 -23.77 -1.74 -2.80
C ILE A 92 -23.38 -1.76 -4.29
N CYS A 93 -23.10 -2.95 -4.81
CA CYS A 93 -22.66 -3.21 -6.17
C CYS A 93 -23.68 -4.13 -6.88
N PRO A 94 -24.87 -3.63 -7.26
CA PRO A 94 -25.96 -4.45 -7.80
C PRO A 94 -25.68 -5.11 -9.15
N THR A 95 -24.65 -4.67 -9.86
CA THR A 95 -24.28 -5.19 -11.19
C THR A 95 -22.77 -5.31 -11.32
N VAL A 96 -22.30 -6.06 -12.33
CA VAL A 96 -20.87 -6.20 -12.65
C VAL A 96 -20.19 -4.85 -12.98
N ASN A 97 -20.95 -3.89 -13.50
CA ASN A 97 -20.48 -2.57 -13.91
C ASN A 97 -20.74 -1.47 -12.86
N SER A 98 -21.13 -1.83 -11.64
CA SER A 98 -21.35 -0.85 -10.57
C SER A 98 -20.08 -0.07 -10.27
N THR A 99 -20.24 1.22 -9.96
CA THR A 99 -19.16 2.17 -9.69
C THR A 99 -19.21 2.78 -8.29
N ASN A 100 -19.98 2.17 -7.39
CA ASN A 100 -20.05 2.57 -6.00
C ASN A 100 -18.74 2.21 -5.26
N THR A 101 -18.58 2.78 -4.08
CA THR A 101 -17.46 2.48 -3.17
C THR A 101 -17.96 1.84 -1.89
N THR A 102 -17.10 1.04 -1.26
CA THR A 102 -17.32 0.46 0.07
C THR A 102 -16.01 0.45 0.86
N VAL A 103 -16.10 0.21 2.15
CA VAL A 103 -14.95 0.09 3.06
C VAL A 103 -14.18 -1.22 2.81
N MET A 104 -12.86 -1.20 2.97
CA MET A 104 -12.02 -2.41 2.84
C MET A 104 -12.01 -3.29 4.11
N ASP A 105 -12.25 -2.67 5.27
CA ASP A 105 -12.44 -3.32 6.57
C ASP A 105 -13.85 -3.02 7.06
N ILE A 106 -14.66 -4.07 7.28
CA ILE A 106 -16.07 -3.89 7.67
C ILE A 106 -16.26 -3.73 9.19
N ARG A 107 -15.23 -4.01 9.99
CA ARG A 107 -15.29 -3.99 11.46
C ARG A 107 -14.84 -2.65 12.01
N SER A 108 -13.82 -2.04 11.43
CA SER A 108 -13.21 -0.79 11.90
C SER A 108 -12.72 0.12 10.76
N PRO A 109 -13.58 0.57 9.83
CA PRO A 109 -13.18 1.19 8.55
C PRO A 109 -12.17 2.34 8.59
N ASN A 110 -12.09 3.06 9.71
CA ASN A 110 -11.28 4.26 9.90
C ASN A 110 -10.19 4.11 10.97
N LYS A 111 -10.04 2.92 11.57
CA LYS A 111 -9.04 2.64 12.59
C LYS A 111 -8.03 1.65 12.04
N PHE A 112 -6.76 1.98 12.20
CA PHE A 112 -5.66 1.10 11.84
C PHE A 112 -5.46 0.10 12.97
N ASP A 113 -6.00 -1.11 12.81
CA ASP A 113 -5.93 -2.17 13.79
C ASP A 113 -5.90 -3.56 13.12
N ASN A 114 -5.97 -4.64 13.89
CA ASN A 114 -5.83 -5.98 13.31
C ASN A 114 -7.13 -6.56 12.72
N LYS A 115 -8.21 -5.78 12.62
CA LYS A 115 -9.54 -6.30 12.26
C LYS A 115 -9.62 -6.76 10.82
N TYR A 116 -8.81 -6.18 9.92
CA TYR A 116 -8.56 -6.74 8.59
C TYR A 116 -8.30 -8.25 8.61
N TYR A 117 -7.44 -8.76 9.50
CA TYR A 117 -7.14 -10.19 9.58
C TYR A 117 -8.30 -11.00 10.17
N VAL A 118 -9.07 -10.39 11.07
CA VAL A 118 -10.31 -10.97 11.59
C VAL A 118 -11.35 -11.09 10.46
N ASP A 119 -11.44 -10.12 9.55
CA ASP A 119 -12.27 -10.20 8.34
C ASP A 119 -11.87 -11.43 7.51
N LEU A 120 -10.58 -11.63 7.24
CA LEU A 120 -10.11 -12.76 6.44
C LEU A 120 -10.48 -14.12 7.06
N MET A 121 -10.30 -14.26 8.37
CA MET A 121 -10.67 -15.48 9.10
C MET A 121 -12.17 -15.78 9.03
N ASN A 122 -13.00 -14.74 8.90
CA ASN A 122 -14.44 -14.83 8.76
C ASN A 122 -14.92 -14.86 7.30
N ARG A 123 -14.01 -15.05 6.32
CA ARG A 123 -14.32 -15.06 4.89
C ARG A 123 -14.88 -13.73 4.36
N GLN A 124 -14.47 -12.64 4.99
CA GLN A 124 -14.94 -11.28 4.74
C GLN A 124 -13.85 -10.37 4.16
N GLY A 125 -12.75 -10.92 3.66
CA GLY A 125 -11.79 -10.15 2.86
C GLY A 125 -12.44 -9.67 1.57
N LEU A 126 -12.29 -8.37 1.25
CA LEU A 126 -12.97 -7.75 0.11
C LEU A 126 -12.43 -8.27 -1.22
N PHE A 127 -11.11 -8.23 -1.41
CA PHE A 127 -10.47 -8.65 -2.65
C PHE A 127 -10.14 -10.16 -2.67
N THR A 128 -9.91 -10.70 -3.87
CA THR A 128 -9.32 -12.05 -4.00
C THR A 128 -7.94 -12.05 -3.36
N SER A 129 -7.15 -10.99 -3.60
CA SER A 129 -5.83 -10.80 -3.03
C SER A 129 -5.81 -10.76 -1.50
N ASP A 130 -6.92 -10.38 -0.87
CA ASP A 130 -7.05 -10.40 0.59
C ASP A 130 -7.43 -11.81 1.06
N GLN A 131 -8.54 -12.34 0.56
CA GLN A 131 -9.10 -13.59 1.07
C GLN A 131 -8.16 -14.78 0.80
N ASP A 132 -7.40 -14.73 -0.28
CA ASP A 132 -6.48 -15.80 -0.65
C ASP A 132 -5.24 -15.86 0.25
N LEU A 133 -4.88 -14.78 0.99
CA LEU A 133 -3.85 -14.85 2.03
C LEU A 133 -4.23 -15.79 3.18
N TYR A 134 -5.53 -15.92 3.46
CA TYR A 134 -6.01 -16.89 4.46
C TYR A 134 -6.23 -18.28 3.85
N THR A 135 -6.60 -18.36 2.57
CA THR A 135 -6.78 -19.63 1.87
C THR A 135 -5.44 -20.34 1.62
N ASP A 136 -4.38 -19.63 1.26
CA ASP A 136 -3.06 -20.20 0.95
C ASP A 136 -2.33 -20.69 2.21
N SER A 137 -1.75 -21.89 2.16
CA SER A 137 -1.11 -22.52 3.32
C SER A 137 0.17 -21.79 3.78
N ARG A 138 0.86 -21.08 2.89
CA ARG A 138 2.11 -20.35 3.20
C ARG A 138 1.85 -19.11 4.05
N THR A 139 0.67 -18.51 3.93
CA THR A 139 0.32 -17.22 4.56
C THR A 139 -0.74 -17.36 5.66
N ARG A 140 -1.56 -18.42 5.65
CA ARG A 140 -2.64 -18.63 6.61
C ARG A 140 -2.21 -18.56 8.08
N GLY A 141 -1.06 -19.16 8.41
CA GLY A 141 -0.52 -19.13 9.78
C GLY A 141 -0.19 -17.71 10.23
N ILE A 142 0.34 -16.89 9.32
CA ILE A 142 0.70 -15.49 9.57
C ILE A 142 -0.56 -14.65 9.78
N VAL A 143 -1.56 -14.77 8.88
CA VAL A 143 -2.87 -14.12 9.02
C VAL A 143 -3.51 -14.44 10.37
N THR A 144 -3.52 -15.72 10.76
CA THR A 144 -4.08 -16.17 12.03
C THR A 144 -3.35 -15.55 13.22
N SER A 145 -2.02 -15.49 13.16
CA SER A 145 -1.21 -14.89 14.23
C SER A 145 -1.48 -13.39 14.41
N PHE A 146 -1.67 -12.65 13.30
CA PHE A 146 -1.96 -11.22 13.33
C PHE A 146 -3.39 -10.92 13.80
N ALA A 147 -4.35 -11.77 13.44
CA ALA A 147 -5.73 -11.67 13.93
C ALA A 147 -5.85 -11.89 15.45
N ILE A 148 -5.01 -12.76 16.02
CA ILE A 148 -5.00 -13.06 17.46
C ILE A 148 -4.17 -12.04 18.24
N ASN A 149 -3.09 -11.51 17.64
CA ASN A 149 -2.14 -10.63 18.30
C ASN A 149 -1.88 -9.36 17.47
N GLU A 150 -2.57 -8.27 17.84
CA GLU A 150 -2.43 -6.96 17.22
C GLU A 150 -1.02 -6.36 17.38
N THR A 151 -0.39 -6.57 18.53
CA THR A 151 1.00 -6.13 18.76
C THR A 151 1.95 -6.78 17.76
N LEU A 152 1.80 -8.08 17.52
CA LEU A 152 2.60 -8.80 16.53
C LEU A 152 2.36 -8.27 15.11
N PHE A 153 1.10 -8.00 14.75
CA PHE A 153 0.79 -7.33 13.48
C PHE A 153 1.53 -6.00 13.36
N PHE A 154 1.41 -5.13 14.36
CA PHE A 154 2.05 -3.82 14.34
C PHE A 154 3.58 -3.91 14.24
N GLU A 155 4.22 -4.79 15.00
CA GLU A 155 5.66 -5.03 14.92
C GLU A 155 6.10 -5.43 13.50
N LYS A 156 5.39 -6.37 12.87
CA LYS A 156 5.70 -6.82 11.50
C LYS A 156 5.36 -5.77 10.46
N PHE A 157 4.25 -5.04 10.63
CA PHE A 157 3.87 -3.94 9.76
C PHE A 157 4.97 -2.88 9.71
N VAL A 158 5.51 -2.47 10.86
CA VAL A 158 6.61 -1.50 10.94
C VAL A 158 7.84 -1.98 10.18
N VAL A 159 8.29 -3.21 10.43
CA VAL A 159 9.46 -3.79 9.74
C VAL A 159 9.26 -3.81 8.22
N SER A 160 8.11 -4.29 7.77
CA SER A 160 7.81 -4.41 6.35
C SER A 160 7.56 -3.06 5.67
N MET A 161 6.99 -2.08 6.37
CA MET A 161 6.86 -0.70 5.88
C MET A 161 8.22 0.00 5.74
N ILE A 162 9.12 -0.17 6.71
CA ILE A 162 10.49 0.36 6.62
C ILE A 162 11.23 -0.25 5.44
N LYS A 163 11.07 -1.56 5.22
CA LYS A 163 11.63 -2.28 4.06
C LYS A 163 11.03 -1.78 2.75
N MET A 164 9.71 -1.66 2.65
CA MET A 164 9.00 -1.15 1.48
C MET A 164 9.38 0.28 1.14
N GLY A 165 9.51 1.13 2.16
CA GLY A 165 9.96 2.50 1.97
C GLY A 165 11.35 2.57 1.35
N GLN A 166 12.21 1.56 1.49
CA GLN A 166 13.60 1.62 1.01
C GLN A 166 13.82 0.96 -0.37
N LEU A 167 12.75 0.56 -1.06
CA LEU A 167 12.86 -0.04 -2.39
C LEU A 167 13.41 0.95 -3.42
N SER A 168 14.55 0.58 -4.03
CA SER A 168 15.14 1.28 -5.19
C SER A 168 15.23 2.80 -5.03
N VAL A 169 15.54 3.26 -3.83
CA VAL A 169 15.58 4.69 -3.51
C VAL A 169 16.76 5.41 -4.18
N LEU A 170 16.55 6.66 -4.56
CA LEU A 170 17.62 7.56 -4.98
C LEU A 170 18.19 8.29 -3.76
N THR A 171 19.52 8.35 -3.66
CA THR A 171 20.25 8.98 -2.55
C THR A 171 21.46 9.75 -3.08
N GLY A 172 22.07 10.58 -2.23
CA GLY A 172 23.25 11.38 -2.58
C GLY A 172 22.94 12.39 -3.70
N ASN A 173 23.65 12.30 -4.82
CA ASN A 173 23.45 13.18 -5.97
C ASN A 173 22.49 12.60 -7.02
N ASN A 174 21.91 11.42 -6.79
CA ASN A 174 20.95 10.82 -7.71
C ASN A 174 19.54 11.38 -7.46
N GLY A 175 18.86 11.86 -8.49
CA GLY A 175 17.54 12.50 -8.36
C GLY A 175 17.61 13.95 -7.83
N GLU A 176 16.47 14.50 -7.44
CA GLU A 176 16.31 15.90 -7.04
C GLU A 176 15.50 16.06 -5.74
N ILE A 177 15.47 17.27 -5.19
CA ILE A 177 14.50 17.67 -4.14
C ILE A 177 13.51 18.61 -4.80
N ARG A 178 12.34 18.12 -5.20
CA ARG A 178 11.38 18.93 -5.97
C ARG A 178 10.84 20.08 -5.15
N ALA A 179 10.87 21.28 -5.72
CA ALA A 179 10.15 22.44 -5.18
C ALA A 179 8.62 22.28 -5.31
N ASN A 180 8.19 21.50 -6.32
CA ASN A 180 6.79 21.13 -6.54
C ASN A 180 6.73 19.66 -6.95
N CYS A 181 6.11 18.81 -6.13
CA CYS A 181 6.07 17.35 -6.36
C CYS A 181 5.47 16.94 -7.72
N SER A 182 4.61 17.78 -8.31
CA SER A 182 3.90 17.51 -9.56
C SER A 182 4.76 17.70 -10.82
N VAL A 183 5.92 18.35 -10.71
CA VAL A 183 6.81 18.65 -11.84
C VAL A 183 8.27 18.41 -11.44
N ARG A 184 9.15 18.17 -12.42
CA ARG A 184 10.58 18.10 -12.14
C ARG A 184 11.15 19.50 -11.92
N ASN A 185 12.25 19.61 -11.18
CA ASN A 185 12.92 20.90 -11.07
C ASN A 185 13.57 21.27 -12.39
N ALA A 186 12.88 22.17 -13.06
CA ALA A 186 13.30 23.05 -14.12
C ALA A 186 14.00 22.49 -15.37
N ASP A 187 13.41 22.57 -16.57
CA ASP A 187 12.12 23.06 -17.10
C ASP A 187 11.56 24.47 -16.69
N ASN A 188 12.09 25.19 -15.68
CA ASN A 188 11.71 26.54 -15.20
C ASN A 188 12.58 27.03 -14.01
N LYS A 189 13.60 27.85 -14.30
CA LYS A 189 14.61 28.32 -13.32
C LYS A 189 14.06 29.25 -12.22
N SER A 190 12.86 29.81 -12.36
CA SER A 190 12.34 30.79 -11.39
C SER A 190 11.96 30.19 -10.03
N TYR A 191 11.57 28.91 -9.99
CA TYR A 191 11.20 28.21 -8.75
C TYR A 191 12.39 27.77 -7.91
N LEU A 192 13.56 27.57 -8.54
CA LEU A 192 14.78 27.20 -7.83
C LEU A 192 15.32 28.36 -7.00
N ALA A 193 15.18 29.59 -7.49
CA ALA A 193 15.64 30.79 -6.81
C ALA A 193 14.83 31.11 -5.53
N SER A 194 13.57 30.67 -5.42
CA SER A 194 12.74 30.98 -4.24
C SER A 194 12.90 30.01 -3.08
N VAL A 195 13.55 28.85 -3.28
CA VAL A 195 13.73 27.82 -2.24
C VAL A 195 15.10 27.92 -1.58
N VAL A 196 16.07 28.53 -2.25
CA VAL A 196 17.35 28.86 -1.64
C VAL A 196 17.17 30.17 -0.90
N GLU A 197 17.13 30.11 0.43
CA GLU A 197 17.33 31.32 1.24
C GLU A 197 18.76 31.79 0.92
N GLU A 198 18.89 32.92 0.21
CA GLU A 198 20.18 33.56 -0.01
C GLU A 198 20.75 33.94 1.36
N LEU A 199 21.60 33.07 1.92
CA LEU A 199 22.44 33.45 3.03
C LEU A 199 23.33 34.60 2.54
N PRO A 200 23.32 35.77 3.20
CA PRO A 200 24.17 36.87 2.79
C PRO A 200 25.61 36.41 2.90
N VAL A 201 26.35 36.55 1.81
CA VAL A 201 27.80 36.41 1.79
C VAL A 201 28.33 37.58 2.60
N GLU A 202 28.56 37.36 3.90
CA GLU A 202 29.34 38.31 4.70
C GLU A 202 30.77 38.34 4.15
N GLU A 203 31.16 39.53 3.70
CA GLU A 203 32.52 39.90 3.35
C GLU A 203 33.49 39.51 4.47
N ALA A 204 34.53 38.78 4.09
CA ALA A 204 35.61 38.42 4.99
C ALA A 204 36.97 38.71 4.31
N TRP A 205 37.40 39.97 4.49
CA TRP A 205 38.78 40.46 4.64
C TRP A 205 39.68 40.59 3.41
N SER A 206 39.76 41.84 2.92
CA SER A 206 41.04 42.45 2.57
C SER A 206 41.95 42.58 3.80
N ASP A 207 43.26 42.53 3.55
CA ASP A 207 44.41 42.80 4.44
C ASP A 207 45.05 41.61 5.17
N LEU A 208 45.94 40.90 4.44
CA LEU A 208 47.40 40.82 4.71
C LEU A 208 48.12 40.03 3.61
#